data_AF-A0A848FNN8-F1
#
_entry.id   AF-A0A848FNN8-F1
#
_cell.length_a   1.000
_cell.length_b   1.000
_cell.length_c   1.000
_cell.angle_alpha   90.00
_cell.angle_beta   90.00
_cell.angle_gamma   90.00
#
_symmetry.space_group_name_H-M   'P 1'
#
loop_
_entity.id
_entity.type
_entity.pdbx_description
1 polymer ?
#
loop_
_entity_poly.entity_id
_entity_poly.type
_entity_poly.pdbx_seq_one_letter_code
_entity_poly.pdbx_strand_id
1 'polypeptide(L)'
;MVRYLLLVIVLLSAQWTFAQRVTLNSKPKQQPLLPVKTELTIPDLQKLMEYDNFRIDTTMKKKGYLLMQKDVDSATSLYQYSFLEHNTEKPSTVRSLQYMDVNTSKYSSRLLTYRTYDKDEYKDLSIYLLNNNYRSTDKYTFQGAENIVYSNGTQTIRVKIFVTPMPDGRRFTAWELEFGK
;
A
#
# COMPACT_ATOMS: atom_id res chain seq x y z
N MET A 1 67.55 -46.30 -19.56
CA MET A 1 68.79 -45.92 -18.85
C MET A 1 68.85 -44.40 -18.85
N VAL A 2 68.84 -43.76 -17.66
CA VAL A 2 69.99 -43.02 -17.07
C VAL A 2 70.23 -41.69 -17.80
N ARG A 3 70.35 -40.49 -17.20
CA ARG A 3 70.19 -39.87 -15.86
C ARG A 3 70.84 -38.49 -16.05
N TYR A 4 70.25 -37.42 -15.49
CA TYR A 4 70.93 -36.22 -14.93
C TYR A 4 71.86 -35.40 -15.87
N LEU A 5 72.14 -34.10 -15.74
CA LEU A 5 72.05 -33.10 -14.67
C LEU A 5 72.41 -31.73 -15.32
N LEU A 6 71.82 -30.62 -14.83
CA LEU A 6 72.39 -29.25 -14.62
C LEU A 6 73.09 -28.52 -15.82
N LEU A 7 73.03 -27.19 -16.02
CA LEU A 7 73.16 -26.05 -15.10
C LEU A 7 72.86 -24.74 -15.90
N VAL A 8 71.86 -23.92 -15.51
CA VAL A 8 71.92 -22.52 -14.99
C VAL A 8 72.40 -21.41 -15.98
N ILE A 9 71.66 -20.28 -16.03
CA ILE A 9 72.13 -18.86 -15.87
C ILE A 9 71.41 -17.82 -16.79
N VAL A 10 70.64 -16.93 -16.12
CA VAL A 10 70.47 -15.45 -16.31
C VAL A 10 69.40 -14.89 -17.26
N LEU A 11 68.35 -14.36 -16.61
CA LEU A 11 67.83 -12.98 -16.66
C LEU A 11 67.98 -12.20 -17.98
N LEU A 12 66.85 -11.80 -18.56
CA LEU A 12 66.66 -10.41 -19.00
C LEU A 12 65.17 -10.06 -19.16
N SER A 13 64.83 -8.99 -18.45
CA SER A 13 63.65 -8.14 -18.48
C SER A 13 62.88 -8.03 -19.80
N ALA A 14 61.55 -8.17 -19.73
CA ALA A 14 60.63 -7.37 -20.53
C ALA A 14 59.30 -7.22 -19.76
N GLN A 15 59.17 -6.10 -19.05
CA GLN A 15 57.90 -5.64 -18.51
C GLN A 15 56.99 -5.27 -19.70
N TRP A 16 55.98 -6.08 -19.97
CA TRP A 16 54.83 -5.68 -20.79
C TRP A 16 53.67 -5.41 -19.85
N THR A 17 53.45 -4.12 -19.60
CA THR A 17 52.26 -3.59 -18.92
C THR A 17 51.03 -3.84 -19.80
N PHE A 18 50.27 -4.88 -19.45
CA PHE A 18 48.93 -5.08 -19.99
C PHE A 18 47.99 -4.06 -19.33
N ALA A 19 47.82 -2.91 -19.98
CA ALA A 19 46.76 -1.97 -19.64
C ALA A 19 45.41 -2.54 -20.10
N GLN A 20 44.76 -3.35 -19.27
CA GLN A 20 43.35 -3.68 -19.46
C GLN A 20 42.52 -2.42 -19.20
N ARG A 21 42.06 -1.78 -20.28
CA ARG A 21 40.92 -0.84 -20.21
C ARG A 21 39.69 -1.64 -19.79
N VAL A 22 39.40 -1.64 -18.48
CA VAL A 22 38.09 -2.00 -17.96
C VAL A 22 37.14 -0.89 -18.42
N THR A 23 36.40 -1.15 -19.49
CA THR A 23 35.29 -0.29 -19.91
C THR A 23 34.26 -0.26 -18.81
N LEU A 24 33.99 0.96 -18.36
CA LEU A 24 32.99 1.37 -17.39
C LEU A 24 31.66 0.62 -17.59
N ASN A 25 31.39 -0.27 -16.64
CA ASN A 25 30.15 -0.31 -15.86
C ASN A 25 28.95 0.38 -16.52
N SER A 26 28.35 -0.27 -17.53
CA SER A 26 27.02 0.12 -17.99
C SER A 26 26.05 -0.22 -16.87
N LYS A 27 25.64 0.79 -16.08
CA LYS A 27 24.52 0.66 -15.15
C LYS A 27 23.39 -0.08 -15.87
N PRO A 28 22.84 -1.18 -15.32
CA PRO A 28 21.68 -1.80 -15.93
C PRO A 28 20.62 -0.71 -16.11
N LYS A 29 20.12 -0.55 -17.34
CA LYS A 29 18.98 0.33 -17.64
C LYS A 29 17.88 -0.07 -16.66
N GLN A 30 17.64 0.75 -15.63
CA GLN A 30 16.46 0.63 -14.80
C GLN A 30 15.30 0.74 -15.77
N GLN A 31 14.62 -0.38 -16.03
CA GLN A 31 13.33 -0.33 -16.71
C GLN A 31 12.47 0.61 -15.88
N PRO A 32 11.81 1.61 -16.50
CA PRO A 32 10.85 2.43 -15.78
C PRO A 32 9.80 1.46 -15.23
N LEU A 33 9.78 1.32 -13.89
CA LEU A 33 8.72 0.61 -13.21
C LEU A 33 7.44 1.30 -13.64
N LEU A 34 6.60 0.61 -14.40
CA LEU A 34 5.24 1.08 -14.66
C LEU A 34 4.64 1.43 -13.29
N PRO A 35 3.97 2.59 -13.15
CA PRO A 35 3.40 2.98 -11.87
C PRO A 35 2.45 1.87 -11.43
N VAL A 36 2.86 1.12 -10.40
CA VAL A 36 2.00 0.14 -9.78
C VAL A 36 0.85 0.95 -9.20
N LYS A 37 -0.35 0.75 -9.72
CA LYS A 37 -1.55 1.42 -9.22
C LYS A 37 -1.74 1.03 -7.76
N THR A 38 -1.35 1.91 -6.85
CA THR A 38 -1.24 1.66 -5.41
C THR A 38 -2.54 1.93 -4.67
N GLU A 39 -3.45 2.72 -5.25
CA GLU A 39 -4.79 2.92 -4.72
C GLU A 39 -5.57 1.59 -4.58
N LEU A 40 -6.41 1.54 -3.54
CA LEU A 40 -7.32 0.42 -3.30
C LEU A 40 -8.71 0.77 -3.84
N THR A 41 -9.18 -0.03 -4.79
CA THR A 41 -10.52 0.11 -5.34
C THR A 41 -11.57 -0.52 -4.41
N ILE A 42 -12.84 -0.15 -4.51
CA ILE A 42 -13.91 -0.81 -3.72
C ILE A 42 -13.92 -2.35 -3.89
N PRO A 43 -13.77 -2.91 -5.10
CA PRO A 43 -13.60 -4.36 -5.25
C PRO A 43 -12.39 -4.94 -4.50
N ASP A 44 -11.27 -4.22 -4.42
CA ASP A 44 -10.12 -4.66 -3.65
C ASP A 44 -10.47 -4.69 -2.16
N LEU A 45 -11.09 -3.64 -1.64
CA LEU A 45 -11.53 -3.55 -0.24
C LEU A 45 -12.54 -4.66 0.11
N GLN A 46 -13.48 -4.93 -0.79
CA GLN A 46 -14.43 -6.05 -0.66
C GLN A 46 -13.72 -7.41 -0.62
N LYS A 47 -12.68 -7.63 -1.43
CA LYS A 47 -11.87 -8.86 -1.36
C LYS A 47 -11.13 -8.99 -0.04
N LEU A 48 -10.59 -7.89 0.49
CA LEU A 48 -9.91 -7.89 1.79
C LEU A 48 -10.85 -8.31 2.93
N MET A 49 -12.15 -8.04 2.82
CA MET A 49 -13.13 -8.54 3.79
C MET A 49 -13.15 -10.07 3.87
N GLU A 50 -12.83 -10.79 2.79
CA GLU A 50 -12.86 -12.25 2.70
C GLU A 50 -11.50 -12.93 2.95
N TYR A 51 -10.43 -12.16 3.06
CA TYR A 51 -9.09 -12.71 3.20
C TYR A 51 -8.74 -13.04 4.66
N ASP A 52 -7.89 -14.04 4.87
CA ASP A 52 -7.22 -14.18 6.16
C ASP A 52 -6.15 -13.08 6.37
N ASN A 53 -5.67 -12.96 7.61
CA ASN A 53 -4.68 -11.94 7.99
C ASN A 53 -3.38 -12.03 7.19
N PHE A 54 -2.92 -13.24 6.87
CA PHE A 54 -1.67 -13.46 6.14
C PHE A 54 -1.79 -12.99 4.69
N ARG A 55 -2.93 -13.26 4.05
CA ARG A 55 -3.23 -12.87 2.69
C ARG A 55 -3.44 -11.36 2.58
N ILE A 56 -4.04 -10.71 3.58
CA ILE A 56 -4.13 -9.25 3.64
C ILE A 56 -2.72 -8.66 3.72
N ASP A 57 -1.91 -9.06 4.70
CA ASP A 57 -0.54 -8.55 4.88
C ASP A 57 0.30 -8.69 3.60
N THR A 58 0.25 -9.85 2.96
CA THR A 58 0.94 -10.10 1.68
C THR A 58 0.44 -9.17 0.58
N THR A 59 -0.88 -8.95 0.48
CA THR A 59 -1.48 -8.08 -0.54
C THR A 59 -1.08 -6.62 -0.32
N MET A 60 -1.12 -6.15 0.92
CA MET A 60 -0.78 -4.79 1.30
C MET A 60 0.69 -4.49 1.05
N LYS A 61 1.60 -5.39 1.43
CA LYS A 61 3.04 -5.28 1.15
C LYS A 61 3.35 -5.25 -0.35
N LYS A 62 2.67 -6.09 -1.15
CA LYS A 62 2.82 -6.08 -2.62
C LYS A 62 2.39 -4.77 -3.26
N LYS A 63 1.39 -4.09 -2.68
CA LYS A 63 0.96 -2.74 -3.09
C LYS A 63 1.81 -1.61 -2.51
N GLY A 64 2.82 -1.92 -1.70
CA GLY A 64 3.75 -0.95 -1.11
C GLY A 64 3.28 -0.31 0.20
N TYR A 65 2.18 -0.80 0.79
CA TYR A 65 1.73 -0.32 2.09
C TYR A 65 2.65 -0.82 3.21
N LEU A 66 2.90 0.04 4.19
CA LEU A 66 3.67 -0.25 5.39
C LEU A 66 2.73 -0.58 6.54
N LEU A 67 2.99 -1.68 7.25
CA LEU A 67 2.30 -2.00 8.49
C LEU A 67 2.77 -1.03 9.59
N MET A 68 1.85 -0.23 10.11
CA MET A 68 2.09 0.81 11.11
C MET A 68 1.80 0.32 12.53
N GLN A 69 0.73 -0.44 12.69
CA GLN A 69 0.26 -0.94 13.98
C GLN A 69 -0.30 -2.35 13.83
N LYS A 70 -0.02 -3.19 14.82
CA LYS A 70 -0.55 -4.54 14.94
C LYS A 70 -0.76 -4.86 16.41
N ASP A 71 -2.02 -4.99 16.80
CA ASP A 71 -2.41 -5.42 18.14
C ASP A 71 -3.26 -6.69 18.02
N VAL A 72 -2.84 -7.77 18.68
CA VAL A 72 -3.54 -9.05 18.61
C VAL A 72 -3.69 -9.60 20.02
N ASP A 73 -4.92 -9.92 20.38
CA ASP A 73 -5.26 -10.64 21.60
C ASP A 73 -6.00 -11.95 21.26
N SER A 74 -6.55 -12.63 22.26
CA SER A 74 -7.21 -13.93 22.08
C SER A 74 -8.56 -13.84 21.36
N ALA A 75 -9.20 -12.67 21.34
CA ALA A 75 -10.54 -12.46 20.80
C ALA A 75 -10.59 -11.39 19.70
N THR A 76 -9.56 -10.55 19.57
CA THR A 76 -9.51 -9.42 18.67
C THR A 76 -8.16 -9.31 17.99
N SER A 77 -8.17 -8.75 16.78
CA SER A 77 -6.94 -8.36 16.12
C SER A 77 -7.15 -7.08 15.33
N LEU A 78 -6.24 -6.14 15.47
CA LEU A 78 -6.24 -4.84 14.82
C LEU A 78 -4.95 -4.70 14.00
N TYR A 79 -5.09 -4.33 12.74
CA TYR A 79 -3.97 -4.02 11.86
C TYR A 79 -4.21 -2.67 11.19
N GLN A 80 -3.17 -1.84 11.14
CA GLN A 80 -3.19 -0.57 10.44
C GLN A 80 -2.03 -0.48 9.47
N TYR A 81 -2.34 -0.14 8.23
CA TYR A 81 -1.39 0.05 7.15
C TYR A 81 -1.46 1.50 6.66
N SER A 82 -0.32 2.02 6.24
CA SER A 82 -0.20 3.35 5.63
C SER A 82 0.56 3.27 4.32
N PHE A 83 0.18 4.12 3.38
CA PHE A 83 0.91 4.34 2.14
C PHE A 83 1.11 5.84 1.95
N LEU A 84 2.35 6.24 1.71
CA LEU A 84 2.73 7.60 1.38
C LEU A 84 3.18 7.62 -0.08
N GLU A 85 2.39 8.26 -0.93
CA GLU A 85 2.76 8.55 -2.30
C GLU A 85 3.47 9.90 -2.34
N HIS A 86 4.73 9.92 -2.73
CA HIS A 86 5.42 11.16 -3.07
C HIS A 86 5.46 11.31 -4.58
N ASN A 87 4.84 12.37 -5.08
CA ASN A 87 4.89 12.74 -6.49
C ASN A 87 5.61 14.09 -6.58
N THR A 88 6.53 14.25 -7.54
CA THR A 88 7.26 15.51 -7.74
C THR A 88 6.36 16.62 -8.29
N GLU A 89 5.23 16.26 -8.90
CA GLU A 89 4.30 17.18 -9.57
C GLU A 89 3.02 17.44 -8.76
N LYS A 90 2.72 16.60 -7.75
CA LYS A 90 1.51 16.69 -6.92
C LYS A 90 1.85 16.65 -5.44
N PRO A 91 1.04 17.28 -4.56
CA PRO A 91 1.19 17.10 -3.12
C PRO A 91 1.23 15.62 -2.74
N SER A 92 2.01 15.27 -1.73
CA SER A 92 2.08 13.88 -1.26
C SER A 92 0.70 13.40 -0.81
N THR A 93 0.29 12.23 -1.31
CA THR A 93 -0.98 11.60 -0.94
C THR A 93 -0.73 10.56 0.14
N VAL A 94 -1.49 10.64 1.23
CA VAL A 94 -1.48 9.61 2.28
C VAL A 94 -2.72 8.75 2.12
N ARG A 95 -2.57 7.43 2.27
CA ARG A 95 -3.68 6.49 2.36
C ARG A 95 -3.50 5.65 3.61
N SER A 96 -4.59 5.31 4.27
CA SER A 96 -4.54 4.36 5.38
C SER A 96 -5.62 3.30 5.24
N LEU A 97 -5.24 2.05 5.44
CA LEU A 97 -6.16 0.94 5.59
C LEU A 97 -6.05 0.42 7.02
N GLN A 98 -7.16 0.31 7.72
CA GLN A 98 -7.23 -0.38 9.00
C GLN A 98 -8.27 -1.49 8.90
N TYR A 99 -8.01 -2.62 9.56
CA TYR A 99 -9.06 -3.59 9.79
C TYR A 99 -8.94 -4.20 11.18
N MET A 100 -10.09 -4.56 11.73
CA MET A 100 -10.23 -5.18 13.03
C MET A 100 -11.10 -6.43 12.90
N ASP A 101 -10.61 -7.54 13.42
CA ASP A 101 -11.38 -8.76 13.59
C ASP A 101 -11.78 -8.91 15.05
N VAL A 102 -13.00 -9.39 15.25
CA VAL A 102 -13.49 -9.88 16.55
C VAL A 102 -13.95 -11.31 16.34
N ASN A 103 -13.28 -12.25 17.01
CA ASN A 103 -13.57 -13.68 16.98
C ASN A 103 -13.73 -14.19 18.41
N THR A 104 -14.97 -14.48 18.77
CA THR A 104 -15.34 -15.12 20.03
C THR A 104 -15.93 -16.50 19.75
N SER A 105 -16.24 -17.29 20.78
CA SER A 105 -16.89 -18.59 20.60
C SER A 105 -18.27 -18.51 19.96
N LYS A 106 -18.91 -17.33 19.96
CA LYS A 106 -20.29 -17.13 19.47
C LYS A 106 -20.38 -16.21 18.25
N TYR A 107 -19.43 -15.31 18.08
CA TYR A 107 -19.49 -14.25 17.07
C TYR A 107 -18.16 -14.13 16.35
N SER A 108 -18.21 -13.94 15.04
CA SER A 108 -17.09 -13.56 14.19
C SER A 108 -17.53 -12.37 13.37
N SER A 109 -16.75 -11.29 13.39
CA SER A 109 -17.02 -10.08 12.62
C SER A 109 -15.73 -9.39 12.23
N ARG A 110 -15.76 -8.67 11.11
CA ARG A 110 -14.67 -7.81 10.65
C ARG A 110 -15.19 -6.42 10.36
N LEU A 111 -14.43 -5.42 10.80
CA LEU A 111 -14.54 -4.03 10.38
C LEU A 111 -13.31 -3.65 9.57
N LEU A 112 -13.48 -3.07 8.40
CA LEU A 112 -12.40 -2.53 7.58
C LEU A 112 -12.68 -1.08 7.26
N THR A 113 -11.70 -0.22 7.47
CA THR A 113 -11.74 1.19 7.11
C THR A 113 -10.63 1.53 6.12
N TYR A 114 -10.98 2.34 5.14
CA TYR A 114 -10.04 2.84 4.15
C TYR A 114 -10.17 4.36 4.05
N ARG A 115 -9.07 5.08 4.25
CA ARG A 115 -9.05 6.53 4.23
C ARG A 115 -8.11 7.05 3.16
N THR A 116 -8.59 8.03 2.40
CA THR A 116 -7.81 8.80 1.44
C THR A 116 -8.02 10.30 1.68
N TYR A 117 -7.02 11.08 1.27
CA TYR A 117 -7.06 12.55 1.22
C TYR A 117 -7.07 13.07 -0.22
N ASP A 118 -7.13 12.16 -1.20
CA ASP A 118 -7.21 12.49 -2.61
C ASP A 118 -8.68 12.61 -3.04
N LYS A 119 -9.02 13.79 -3.59
CA LYS A 119 -10.38 14.10 -4.05
C LYS A 119 -10.76 13.30 -5.29
N ASP A 120 -9.82 13.04 -6.18
CA ASP A 120 -10.06 12.28 -7.41
C ASP A 120 -10.32 10.82 -7.07
N GLU A 121 -9.58 10.27 -6.10
CA GLU A 121 -9.83 8.93 -5.58
C GLU A 121 -11.23 8.83 -4.95
N TYR A 122 -11.64 9.81 -4.14
CA TYR A 122 -13.01 9.85 -3.61
C TYR A 122 -14.09 9.90 -4.70
N LYS A 123 -13.84 10.67 -5.77
CA LYS A 123 -14.75 10.75 -6.91
C LYS A 123 -14.90 9.38 -7.57
N ASP A 124 -13.82 8.66 -7.78
CA ASP A 124 -13.83 7.32 -8.39
C ASP A 124 -14.55 6.30 -7.51
N LEU A 125 -14.33 6.36 -6.19
CA LEU A 125 -15.07 5.54 -5.21
C LEU A 125 -16.57 5.84 -5.26
N SER A 126 -16.96 7.11 -5.34
CA SER A 126 -18.36 7.53 -5.43
C SER A 126 -19.02 7.07 -6.74
N ILE A 127 -18.31 7.18 -7.87
CA ILE A 127 -18.78 6.68 -9.18
C ILE A 127 -19.01 5.17 -9.12
N TYR A 128 -18.10 4.42 -8.51
CA TYR A 128 -18.27 2.97 -8.35
C TYR A 128 -19.54 2.64 -7.57
N LEU A 129 -19.82 3.32 -6.46
CA LEU A 129 -21.03 3.08 -5.66
C LEU A 129 -22.29 3.26 -6.51
N LEU A 130 -22.37 4.37 -7.26
CA LEU A 130 -23.52 4.66 -8.13
C LEU A 130 -23.68 3.61 -9.24
N ASN A 131 -22.58 3.22 -9.89
CA ASN A 131 -22.60 2.23 -10.97
C ASN A 131 -22.97 0.81 -10.49
N ASN A 132 -22.81 0.53 -9.19
CA ASN A 132 -23.11 -0.78 -8.60
C ASN A 132 -24.38 -0.76 -7.73
N ASN A 133 -25.34 0.11 -8.08
CA ASN A 133 -26.67 0.20 -7.47
C ASN A 133 -26.68 0.53 -5.96
N TYR A 134 -25.60 1.09 -5.42
CA TYR A 134 -25.64 1.61 -4.07
C TYR A 134 -26.44 2.91 -4.03
N ARG A 135 -27.36 3.00 -3.08
CA ARG A 135 -28.18 4.20 -2.83
C ARG A 135 -27.90 4.72 -1.44
N SER A 136 -27.90 6.04 -1.28
CA SER A 136 -27.85 6.67 0.03
C SER A 136 -29.13 6.32 0.79
N THR A 137 -29.01 5.61 1.90
CA THR A 137 -30.14 5.22 2.75
C THR A 137 -30.25 6.11 3.99
N ASP A 138 -29.13 6.68 4.43
CA ASP A 138 -29.08 7.55 5.60
C ASP A 138 -27.95 8.58 5.47
N LYS A 139 -28.13 9.73 6.12
CA LYS A 139 -27.16 10.82 6.17
C LYS A 139 -27.28 11.55 7.50
N TYR A 140 -26.19 11.59 8.27
CA TYR A 140 -26.16 12.23 9.57
C TYR A 140 -24.77 12.81 9.89
N THR A 141 -24.71 13.73 10.85
CA THR A 141 -23.43 14.24 11.37
C THR A 141 -23.16 13.61 12.72
N PHE A 142 -21.97 13.04 12.89
CA PHE A 142 -21.55 12.43 14.16
C PHE A 142 -20.07 12.70 14.40
N GLN A 143 -19.73 13.16 15.62
CA GLN A 143 -18.37 13.48 16.03
C GLN A 143 -17.61 14.39 15.04
N GLY A 144 -18.29 15.38 14.47
CA GLY A 144 -17.70 16.33 13.53
C GLY A 144 -17.45 15.79 12.11
N ALA A 145 -17.90 14.57 11.82
CA ALA A 145 -17.88 13.98 10.48
C ALA A 145 -19.28 13.92 9.88
N GLU A 146 -19.41 14.23 8.59
CA GLU A 146 -20.59 13.91 7.81
C GLU A 146 -20.54 12.43 7.43
N ASN A 147 -21.57 11.68 7.79
CA ASN A 147 -21.67 10.24 7.52
C ASN A 147 -22.78 10.02 6.49
N ILE A 148 -22.47 9.28 5.44
CA ILE A 148 -23.41 8.88 4.39
C ILE A 148 -23.40 7.36 4.31
N VAL A 149 -24.55 6.73 4.50
CA VAL A 149 -24.70 5.29 4.43
C VAL A 149 -25.22 4.90 3.06
N TYR A 150 -24.46 4.08 2.35
CA TYR A 150 -24.78 3.56 1.03
C TYR A 150 -25.14 2.07 1.13
N SER A 151 -26.26 1.66 0.55
CA SER A 151 -26.65 0.25 0.48
C SER A 151 -27.14 -0.14 -0.90
N ASN A 152 -26.81 -1.37 -1.33
CA ASN A 152 -27.37 -2.01 -2.53
C ASN A 152 -28.32 -3.18 -2.19
N GLY A 153 -28.74 -3.30 -0.93
CA GLY A 153 -29.60 -4.38 -0.44
C GLY A 153 -28.85 -5.65 0.00
N THR A 154 -27.61 -5.85 -0.45
CA THR A 154 -26.75 -6.96 -0.01
C THR A 154 -25.65 -6.50 0.93
N GLN A 155 -25.07 -5.34 0.66
CA GLN A 155 -23.98 -4.76 1.43
C GLN A 155 -24.27 -3.31 1.76
N THR A 156 -23.71 -2.89 2.89
CA THR A 156 -23.76 -1.51 3.35
C THR A 156 -22.33 -0.98 3.49
N ILE A 157 -22.08 0.19 2.91
CA ILE A 157 -20.80 0.90 3.00
C ILE A 157 -21.10 2.27 3.61
N ARG A 158 -20.39 2.62 4.68
CA ARG A 158 -20.49 3.96 5.27
C ARG A 158 -19.32 4.81 4.78
N VAL A 159 -19.64 5.99 4.26
CA VAL A 159 -18.65 7.01 3.89
C VAL A 159 -18.68 8.10 4.95
N LYS A 160 -17.52 8.39 5.56
CA LYS A 160 -17.33 9.50 6.50
C LYS A 160 -16.48 10.57 5.84
N ILE A 161 -16.92 11.82 5.96
CA ILE A 161 -16.25 13.00 5.42
C ILE A 161 -15.86 13.87 6.60
N PHE A 162 -14.56 14.00 6.82
CA PHE A 162 -13.98 14.84 7.86
C PHE A 162 -13.47 16.13 7.21
N VAL A 163 -13.83 17.28 7.77
CA VAL A 163 -13.30 18.58 7.33
C VAL A 163 -12.60 19.25 8.51
N THR A 164 -11.28 19.32 8.45
CA THR A 164 -10.45 19.93 9.50
C THR A 164 -9.98 21.30 9.04
N PRO A 165 -10.32 22.39 9.76
CA PRO A 165 -9.75 23.70 9.47
C PRO A 165 -8.28 23.75 9.94
N MET A 166 -7.42 24.34 9.12
CA MET A 166 -6.01 24.58 9.44
C MET A 166 -5.83 26.02 9.95
N PRO A 167 -4.79 26.29 10.78
CA PRO A 167 -4.53 27.64 11.28
C PRO A 167 -4.28 28.69 10.20
N ASP A 168 -3.84 28.27 9.01
CA ASP A 168 -3.61 29.13 7.84
C ASP A 168 -4.87 29.41 7.01
N GLY A 169 -6.05 28.97 7.48
CA GLY A 169 -7.34 29.16 6.82
C GLY A 169 -7.66 28.11 5.74
N ARG A 170 -6.72 27.21 5.40
CA ARG A 170 -7.01 26.07 4.53
C ARG A 170 -7.94 25.08 5.23
N ARG A 171 -8.62 24.25 4.44
CA ARG A 171 -9.42 23.13 4.93
C ARG A 171 -8.84 21.83 4.40
N PHE A 172 -8.70 20.86 5.28
CA PHE A 172 -8.23 19.53 4.95
C PHE A 172 -9.41 18.56 4.99
N THR A 173 -9.64 17.84 3.90
CA THR A 173 -10.76 16.90 3.81
C THR A 173 -10.22 15.48 3.75
N ALA A 174 -10.76 14.61 4.61
CA ALA A 174 -10.48 13.18 4.59
C ALA A 174 -11.77 12.43 4.26
N TRP A 175 -11.67 11.43 3.38
CA TRP A 175 -12.77 10.52 3.07
C TRP A 175 -12.41 9.14 3.59
N GLU A 176 -13.29 8.58 4.42
CA GLU A 176 -13.15 7.24 4.98
C GLU A 176 -14.31 6.36 4.55
N LEU A 177 -14.01 5.21 3.96
CA LEU A 177 -14.97 4.16 3.67
C LEU A 177 -14.88 3.10 4.76
N GLU A 178 -16.03 2.67 5.26
CA GLU A 178 -16.16 1.67 6.30
C GLU A 178 -17.00 0.50 5.80
N PHE A 179 -16.46 -0.71 5.93
CA PHE A 179 -17.04 -1.99 5.54
C PHE A 179 -17.15 -2.88 6.78
N GLY A 180 -18.31 -3.47 7.02
CA GLY A 180 -18.55 -4.40 8.12
C GLY A 180 -19.13 -5.72 7.61
N LYS A 181 -18.74 -6.84 8.24
CA LYS A 181 -19.39 -8.14 8.08
C LYS A 181 -19.49 -8.90 9.39
#